data_AF-A0A7J0CQE8-F1
#
_entry.id   AF-A0A7J0CQE8-F1
#
_cell.length_a   1.000
_cell.length_b   1.000
_cell.length_c   1.000
_cell.angle_alpha   90.00
_cell.angle_beta   90.00
_cell.angle_gamma   90.00
#
_symmetry.space_group_name_H-M   'P 1'
#
loop_
_entity.id
_entity.type
_entity.pdbx_description
1 polymer ?
#
loop_
_entity_poly.entity_id
_entity_poly.type
_entity_poly.pdbx_seq_one_letter_code
_entity_poly.pdbx_strand_id
1 'polypeptide(L)'
;MNKDAQAGQAYNVGEVGVGSRVPPPVGADWLTTGGDITVATGQRVLAEAGVVRYAGTLTGTVEATLIQDDAAVAPYAALRDELTTASRCYARVDGAPRTPTGTAVNQGTQTLFTGDGTSALQVFNVDFDLTGPSGAQQGIVFAGIPDGATILVNIVGANRTLNTYSGGIDDATDPLNAYRERLLWNIPDATTVNLNGTGQFQGSFLVGEQSSSTTVTLPGVNGRFFTTGSLTHTSAATGGGGQEFHAYPFNGDLPDCTTPPPVTGAVEVLKTDSGTGAALPGASFQLWEETNGTPGLQTGGGDPDTSVGASCTTDAEGACSRTVETGTYYWQETAAPDGYDLPDPAVFGPLVLTDENASAGVSVTAANTRTPIDPTTGVVKVLKTDSETGAALPGASFQLWEETNGTAGLQTGGGDPDTSVGASCTTDAEGACSRTVETGTYYWQETAAPDGYDLPDPAVFGPLVLTEENASAGVSVTAANTRTPVPPDTGTVKLLKTDADSGRPLPGATFELWEETNGREGLQTGGSDPDTRVGTSCTTNGAGRCSFGDLDHGTYYLRETGVPDGYVLPGDPVSGPYVVSGDQEVVIARLANSRDDKPCEDTDYGYGYGHGGGDDAYGSCPGRKGHAGAA
;
A
#
# COMPACT_ATOMS: atom_id res chain seq x y z
N MET A 1 4.97 -46.60 -48.75
CA MET A 1 4.06 -47.36 -49.65
C MET A 1 4.88 -48.29 -50.54
N ASN A 2 4.52 -49.58 -50.60
CA ASN A 2 5.16 -50.58 -51.47
C ASN A 2 4.12 -51.64 -51.85
N LYS A 3 3.26 -51.33 -52.82
CA LYS A 3 2.20 -52.24 -53.29
C LYS A 3 2.75 -53.32 -54.23
N ASP A 4 2.05 -54.45 -54.31
CA ASP A 4 2.31 -55.49 -55.31
C ASP A 4 2.18 -54.92 -56.74
N ALA A 5 3.07 -55.34 -57.65
CA ALA A 5 3.07 -54.89 -59.05
C ALA A 5 1.79 -55.25 -59.82
N GLN A 6 1.05 -56.27 -59.36
CA GLN A 6 -0.22 -56.70 -59.96
C GLN A 6 -1.44 -55.93 -59.43
N ALA A 7 -1.28 -55.12 -58.37
CA ALA A 7 -2.35 -54.30 -57.79
C ALA A 7 -2.43 -52.91 -58.46
N GLY A 8 -3.47 -52.14 -58.10
CA GLY A 8 -3.48 -50.71 -58.42
C GLY A 8 -2.28 -50.00 -57.79
N GLN A 9 -1.60 -49.13 -58.52
CA GLN A 9 -0.37 -48.47 -58.05
C GLN A 9 -0.63 -47.15 -57.30
N ALA A 10 -1.87 -46.89 -56.89
CA ALA A 10 -2.27 -45.72 -56.12
C ALA A 10 -2.67 -46.12 -54.68
N TYR A 11 -2.36 -45.25 -53.71
CA TYR A 11 -2.89 -45.29 -52.35
C TYR A 11 -3.64 -43.98 -52.10
N ASN A 12 -4.96 -44.06 -51.95
CA ASN A 12 -5.79 -42.89 -51.71
C ASN A 12 -5.84 -42.57 -50.22
N VAL A 13 -5.79 -41.28 -49.90
CA VAL A 13 -6.04 -40.75 -48.55
C VAL A 13 -7.14 -39.70 -48.69
N GLY A 14 -8.13 -39.72 -47.79
CA GLY A 14 -9.30 -38.85 -47.85
C GLY A 14 -10.42 -39.41 -48.74
N GLU A 15 -10.48 -38.98 -50.01
CA GLU A 15 -11.53 -39.42 -50.94
C GLU A 15 -11.12 -40.71 -51.68
N VAL A 16 -11.96 -41.74 -51.58
CA VAL A 16 -11.68 -43.08 -52.13
C VAL A 16 -12.89 -43.58 -52.93
N GLY A 17 -12.81 -43.47 -54.26
CA GLY A 17 -13.79 -44.02 -55.20
C GLY A 17 -15.25 -43.65 -54.90
N VAL A 18 -16.19 -44.57 -55.20
CA VAL A 18 -17.64 -44.39 -54.95
C VAL A 18 -18.07 -44.82 -53.53
N GLY A 19 -17.14 -45.32 -52.72
CA GLY A 19 -17.40 -45.96 -51.43
C GLY A 19 -17.18 -45.06 -50.21
N SER A 20 -16.26 -44.10 -50.27
CA SER A 20 -15.99 -43.20 -49.16
C SER A 20 -17.12 -42.16 -49.01
N ARG A 21 -18.03 -42.40 -48.05
CA ARG A 21 -19.16 -41.51 -47.74
C ARG A 21 -18.86 -40.46 -46.67
N VAL A 22 -17.63 -40.43 -46.16
CA VAL A 22 -17.20 -39.53 -45.08
C VAL A 22 -15.81 -38.92 -45.39
N PRO A 23 -15.64 -38.23 -46.54
CA PRO A 23 -14.37 -37.59 -46.86
C PRO A 23 -14.07 -36.45 -45.86
N PRO A 24 -12.80 -36.22 -45.48
CA PRO A 24 -12.43 -35.04 -44.72
C PRO A 24 -12.71 -33.75 -45.53
N PRO A 25 -12.84 -32.58 -44.87
CA PRO A 25 -13.04 -31.32 -45.58
C PRO A 25 -11.93 -31.03 -46.62
N VAL A 26 -12.32 -30.39 -47.72
CA VAL A 26 -11.37 -29.91 -48.74
C VAL A 26 -10.40 -28.91 -48.11
N GLY A 27 -9.10 -29.07 -48.40
CA GLY A 27 -8.02 -28.24 -47.88
C GLY A 27 -7.58 -28.57 -46.45
N ALA A 28 -8.22 -29.53 -45.79
CA ALA A 28 -7.75 -30.03 -44.50
C ALA A 28 -6.51 -30.92 -44.68
N ASP A 29 -5.76 -31.10 -43.59
CA ASP A 29 -4.67 -32.07 -43.54
C ASP A 29 -5.27 -33.50 -43.64
N TRP A 30 -5.09 -34.15 -44.79
CA TRP A 30 -5.56 -35.51 -45.05
C TRP A 30 -4.50 -36.54 -44.64
N LEU A 31 -3.23 -36.16 -44.68
CA LEU A 31 -2.11 -36.93 -44.16
C LEU A 31 -1.13 -35.99 -43.46
N THR A 32 -0.80 -36.30 -42.20
CA THR A 32 0.22 -35.58 -41.44
C THR A 32 1.26 -36.56 -40.91
N THR A 33 2.54 -36.31 -41.15
CA THR A 33 3.64 -37.18 -40.67
C THR A 33 4.73 -36.38 -39.97
N GLY A 34 5.24 -36.91 -38.85
CA GLY A 34 6.38 -36.34 -38.13
C GLY A 34 7.74 -36.77 -38.69
N GLY A 35 7.74 -37.55 -39.79
CA GLY A 35 8.95 -38.11 -40.39
C GLY A 35 8.78 -38.29 -41.90
N ASP A 36 9.63 -39.16 -42.47
CA ASP A 36 9.74 -39.34 -43.91
C ASP A 36 8.47 -39.94 -44.56
N ILE A 37 8.17 -39.49 -45.78
CA ILE A 37 7.22 -40.12 -46.69
C ILE A 37 8.01 -40.82 -47.80
N THR A 38 7.91 -42.14 -47.86
CA THR A 38 8.55 -42.94 -48.92
C THR A 38 7.51 -43.66 -49.78
N VAL A 39 7.51 -43.36 -51.08
CA VAL A 39 6.66 -43.98 -52.10
C VAL A 39 7.54 -44.74 -53.09
N ALA A 40 7.25 -46.03 -53.28
CA ALA A 40 8.02 -46.87 -54.19
C ALA A 40 7.93 -46.39 -55.65
N THR A 41 8.94 -46.73 -56.45
CA THR A 41 9.00 -46.36 -57.87
C THR A 41 7.78 -46.89 -58.63
N GLY A 42 7.13 -46.03 -59.42
CA GLY A 42 5.92 -46.38 -60.19
C GLY A 42 4.62 -46.33 -59.39
N GLN A 43 4.67 -45.97 -58.11
CA GLN A 43 3.52 -45.83 -57.22
C GLN A 43 3.25 -44.37 -56.87
N ARG A 44 2.04 -44.07 -56.40
CA ARG A 44 1.63 -42.73 -55.98
C ARG A 44 0.69 -42.73 -54.78
N VAL A 45 0.83 -41.74 -53.92
CA VAL A 45 -0.18 -41.39 -52.90
C VAL A 45 -1.07 -40.29 -53.49
N LEU A 46 -2.39 -40.46 -53.38
CA LEU A 46 -3.39 -39.51 -53.87
C LEU A 46 -4.12 -38.88 -52.70
N ALA A 47 -4.06 -37.55 -52.59
CA ALA A 47 -4.81 -36.75 -51.62
C ALA A 47 -5.19 -35.40 -52.27
N GLU A 48 -5.79 -35.45 -53.46
CA GLU A 48 -5.86 -34.35 -54.43
C GLU A 48 -6.52 -33.07 -53.88
N ALA A 49 -7.58 -33.21 -53.09
CA ALA A 49 -8.29 -32.08 -52.48
C ALA A 49 -7.81 -31.76 -51.05
N GLY A 50 -6.82 -32.49 -50.55
CA GLY A 50 -6.28 -32.36 -49.20
C GLY A 50 -4.85 -31.82 -49.16
N VAL A 51 -4.40 -31.58 -47.94
CA VAL A 51 -3.01 -31.25 -47.63
C VAL A 51 -2.30 -32.51 -47.12
N VAL A 52 -1.09 -32.74 -47.63
CA VAL A 52 -0.13 -33.69 -47.08
C VAL A 52 0.96 -32.87 -46.38
N ARG A 53 0.97 -32.90 -45.05
CA ARG A 53 1.93 -32.20 -44.20
C ARG A 53 2.98 -33.16 -43.67
N TYR A 54 4.26 -32.83 -43.76
CA TYR A 54 5.34 -33.72 -43.33
C TYR A 54 6.56 -32.97 -42.80
N ALA A 55 7.22 -33.49 -41.77
CA ALA A 55 8.45 -32.91 -41.24
C ALA A 55 9.71 -33.44 -41.96
N GLY A 56 9.72 -34.73 -42.30
CA GLY A 56 10.90 -35.40 -42.86
C GLY A 56 11.12 -35.14 -44.35
N THR A 57 11.73 -36.11 -45.01
CA THR A 57 11.96 -36.12 -46.46
C THR A 57 10.80 -36.80 -47.20
N LEU A 58 10.51 -36.32 -48.41
CA LEU A 58 9.55 -36.95 -49.31
C LEU A 58 10.29 -37.57 -50.49
N THR A 59 10.09 -38.87 -50.72
CA THR A 59 10.61 -39.61 -51.88
C THR A 59 9.49 -40.31 -52.65
N GLY A 60 9.52 -40.22 -53.98
CA GLY A 60 8.51 -40.77 -54.88
C GLY A 60 7.38 -39.80 -55.22
N THR A 61 6.21 -40.32 -55.61
CA THR A 61 5.10 -39.50 -56.15
C THR A 61 3.98 -39.32 -55.13
N VAL A 62 3.62 -38.07 -54.84
CA VAL A 62 2.45 -37.70 -54.03
C VAL A 62 1.67 -36.61 -54.78
N GLU A 63 0.39 -36.86 -55.04
CA GLU A 63 -0.52 -35.93 -55.73
C GLU A 63 -1.46 -35.30 -54.70
N ALA A 64 -1.05 -34.15 -54.17
CA ALA A 64 -1.75 -33.38 -53.13
C ALA A 64 -1.20 -31.96 -53.04
N THR A 65 -1.80 -31.11 -52.18
CA THR A 65 -1.12 -29.90 -51.70
C THR A 65 -0.06 -30.31 -50.68
N LEU A 66 1.22 -30.07 -50.96
CA LEU A 66 2.34 -30.47 -50.10
C LEU A 66 2.77 -29.32 -49.18
N ILE A 67 2.93 -29.60 -47.88
CA ILE A 67 3.51 -28.67 -46.90
C ILE A 67 4.60 -29.39 -46.11
N GLN A 68 5.84 -28.91 -46.21
CA GLN A 68 6.91 -29.38 -45.33
C GLN A 68 6.98 -28.50 -44.09
N ASP A 69 6.92 -29.10 -42.90
CA ASP A 69 6.77 -28.42 -41.62
C ASP A 69 7.42 -29.27 -40.51
N ASP A 70 8.52 -28.78 -39.92
CA ASP A 70 9.25 -29.49 -38.87
C ASP A 70 8.38 -29.75 -37.62
N ALA A 71 7.34 -28.93 -37.41
CA ALA A 71 6.39 -29.06 -36.32
C ALA A 71 5.08 -29.77 -36.74
N ALA A 72 5.04 -30.47 -37.88
CA ALA A 72 3.84 -31.07 -38.47
C ALA A 72 2.98 -31.87 -37.46
N VAL A 73 3.62 -32.60 -36.54
CA VAL A 73 2.93 -33.43 -35.54
C VAL A 73 2.94 -32.85 -34.13
N ALA A 74 3.48 -31.65 -33.92
CA ALA A 74 3.47 -31.00 -32.60
C ALA A 74 2.06 -30.93 -31.98
N PRO A 75 0.97 -30.64 -32.73
CA PRO A 75 -0.39 -30.68 -32.18
C PRO A 75 -0.85 -32.05 -31.68
N TYR A 76 -0.17 -33.12 -32.10
CA TYR A 76 -0.50 -34.52 -31.77
C TYR A 76 0.56 -35.18 -30.88
N ALA A 77 1.50 -34.41 -30.33
CA ALA A 77 2.63 -34.96 -29.55
C ALA A 77 2.17 -35.82 -28.37
N ALA A 78 1.14 -35.37 -27.65
CA ALA A 78 0.56 -36.09 -26.50
C ALA A 78 -0.40 -37.24 -26.90
N LEU A 79 -0.94 -37.22 -28.12
CA LEU A 79 -2.05 -38.09 -28.53
C LEU A 79 -1.70 -39.58 -28.37
N ARG A 80 -0.45 -39.97 -28.63
CA ARG A 80 -0.02 -41.37 -28.50
C ARG A 80 -0.12 -41.85 -27.04
N ASP A 81 0.33 -41.05 -26.09
CA ASP A 81 0.29 -41.37 -24.66
C ASP A 81 -1.13 -41.30 -24.11
N GLU A 82 -1.93 -40.33 -24.56
CA GLU A 82 -3.36 -40.22 -24.26
C GLU A 82 -4.12 -41.47 -24.71
N LEU A 83 -3.91 -41.94 -25.94
CA LEU A 83 -4.54 -43.15 -26.48
C LEU A 83 -4.13 -44.41 -25.71
N THR A 84 -2.86 -44.54 -25.32
CA THR A 84 -2.39 -45.64 -24.45
C THR A 84 -3.08 -45.61 -23.10
N THR A 85 -3.19 -44.42 -22.49
CA THR A 85 -3.82 -44.21 -21.18
C THR A 85 -5.31 -44.53 -21.23
N ALA A 86 -6.02 -43.97 -22.21
CA ALA A 86 -7.44 -44.22 -22.45
C ALA A 86 -7.71 -45.71 -22.67
N SER A 87 -6.92 -46.37 -23.53
CA SER A 87 -7.08 -47.80 -23.83
C SER A 87 -6.94 -48.67 -22.57
N ARG A 88 -5.95 -48.39 -21.71
CA ARG A 88 -5.75 -49.10 -20.44
C ARG A 88 -6.90 -48.85 -19.46
N CYS A 89 -7.39 -47.62 -19.38
CA CYS A 89 -8.51 -47.24 -18.50
C CYS A 89 -9.87 -47.81 -18.97
N TYR A 90 -10.13 -47.86 -20.27
CA TYR A 90 -11.33 -48.53 -20.80
C TYR A 90 -11.34 -50.01 -20.40
N ALA A 91 -10.18 -50.66 -20.41
CA ALA A 91 -10.03 -52.05 -20.03
C ALA A 91 -10.00 -52.32 -18.52
N ARG A 92 -9.61 -51.35 -17.69
CA ARG A 92 -9.26 -51.57 -16.28
C ARG A 92 -9.72 -50.47 -15.34
N VAL A 93 -10.05 -50.86 -14.11
CA VAL A 93 -10.29 -49.96 -12.97
C VAL A 93 -9.30 -50.37 -11.88
N ASP A 94 -8.46 -49.45 -11.41
CA ASP A 94 -7.41 -49.69 -10.41
C ASP A 94 -6.49 -50.87 -10.77
N GLY A 95 -6.16 -51.01 -12.06
CA GLY A 95 -5.33 -52.10 -12.59
C GLY A 95 -6.03 -53.46 -12.72
N ALA A 96 -7.23 -53.62 -12.19
CA ALA A 96 -8.06 -54.81 -12.37
C ALA A 96 -8.92 -54.71 -13.64
N PRO A 97 -9.25 -55.80 -14.34
CA PRO A 97 -10.17 -55.76 -15.49
C PRO A 97 -11.50 -55.10 -15.13
N ARG A 98 -11.99 -54.22 -15.99
CA ARG A 98 -13.29 -53.56 -15.81
C ARG A 98 -14.39 -54.60 -15.74
N THR A 99 -15.30 -54.47 -14.78
CA THR A 99 -16.43 -55.39 -14.61
C THR A 99 -17.25 -55.48 -15.90
N PRO A 100 -17.39 -56.69 -16.49
CA PRO A 100 -18.18 -56.86 -17.70
C PRO A 100 -19.67 -56.77 -17.40
N THR A 101 -20.44 -56.16 -18.30
CA THR A 101 -21.92 -56.13 -18.28
C THR A 101 -22.51 -57.07 -19.33
N GLY A 102 -21.69 -57.93 -19.91
CA GLY A 102 -22.08 -58.92 -20.90
C GLY A 102 -21.09 -60.08 -20.95
N THR A 103 -21.38 -61.05 -21.80
CA THR A 103 -20.52 -62.22 -22.02
C THR A 103 -20.14 -62.35 -23.49
N ALA A 104 -18.92 -62.82 -23.76
CA ALA A 104 -18.47 -63.15 -25.10
C ALA A 104 -18.14 -64.64 -25.17
N VAL A 105 -18.78 -65.36 -26.09
CA VAL A 105 -18.61 -66.80 -26.24
C VAL A 105 -18.32 -67.14 -27.69
N ASN A 106 -17.15 -67.73 -27.95
CA ASN A 106 -16.84 -68.32 -29.25
C ASN A 106 -17.60 -69.65 -29.40
N GLN A 107 -18.46 -69.73 -30.42
CA GLN A 107 -19.32 -70.88 -30.73
C GLN A 107 -18.81 -71.66 -31.97
N GLY A 108 -17.54 -71.47 -32.34
CA GLY A 108 -16.90 -72.10 -33.49
C GLY A 108 -17.15 -71.34 -34.79
N THR A 109 -18.37 -71.23 -35.26
CA THR A 109 -18.65 -70.51 -36.52
C THR A 109 -18.91 -69.01 -36.33
N GLN A 110 -19.05 -68.59 -35.08
CA GLN A 110 -19.30 -67.21 -34.68
C GLN A 110 -18.83 -66.95 -33.24
N THR A 111 -18.59 -65.69 -32.90
CA THR A 111 -18.56 -65.22 -31.50
C THR A 111 -19.83 -64.45 -31.19
N LEU A 112 -20.54 -64.89 -30.16
CA LEU A 112 -21.76 -64.27 -29.66
C LEU A 112 -21.43 -63.40 -28.44
N PHE A 113 -21.71 -62.10 -28.56
CA PHE A 113 -21.66 -61.11 -27.49
C PHE A 113 -23.07 -60.90 -26.95
N THR A 114 -23.33 -61.32 -25.72
CA THR A 114 -24.65 -61.19 -25.06
C THR A 114 -24.57 -60.12 -23.98
N GLY A 115 -25.23 -58.98 -24.21
CA GLY A 115 -25.36 -57.91 -23.22
C GLY A 115 -26.36 -58.26 -22.11
N ASP A 116 -26.36 -57.49 -21.03
CA ASP A 116 -27.30 -57.64 -19.91
C ASP A 116 -28.71 -57.09 -20.21
N GLY A 117 -28.92 -56.48 -21.37
CA GLY A 117 -30.19 -55.89 -21.78
C GLY A 117 -30.59 -54.61 -21.02
N THR A 118 -29.72 -54.05 -20.17
CA THR A 118 -30.07 -52.90 -19.31
C THR A 118 -29.00 -51.82 -19.21
N SER A 119 -27.71 -52.16 -19.22
CA SER A 119 -26.62 -51.18 -19.05
C SER A 119 -26.46 -50.27 -20.27
N ALA A 120 -26.26 -48.98 -20.03
CA ALA A 120 -25.97 -47.99 -21.07
C ALA A 120 -24.59 -48.19 -21.71
N LEU A 121 -23.63 -48.74 -20.95
CA LEU A 121 -22.34 -49.20 -21.44
C LEU A 121 -22.29 -50.74 -21.36
N GLN A 122 -22.17 -51.38 -22.52
CA GLN A 122 -22.03 -52.82 -22.66
C GLN A 122 -20.55 -53.20 -22.73
N VAL A 123 -20.00 -53.73 -21.63
CA VAL A 123 -18.59 -54.10 -21.50
C VAL A 123 -18.40 -55.61 -21.68
N PHE A 124 -17.54 -55.97 -22.63
CA PHE A 124 -17.12 -57.35 -22.89
C PHE A 124 -15.62 -57.48 -22.74
N ASN A 125 -15.16 -58.42 -21.91
CA ASN A 125 -13.74 -58.74 -21.81
C ASN A 125 -13.47 -60.06 -22.56
N VAL A 126 -12.56 -60.03 -23.52
CA VAL A 126 -12.25 -61.13 -24.44
C VAL A 126 -10.76 -61.46 -24.34
N ASP A 127 -10.45 -62.69 -23.97
CA ASP A 127 -9.08 -63.20 -23.82
C ASP A 127 -8.73 -64.30 -24.83
N PHE A 128 -9.53 -64.43 -25.90
CA PHE A 128 -9.35 -65.39 -26.99
C PHE A 128 -9.36 -64.71 -28.36
N ASP A 129 -8.83 -65.40 -29.37
CA ASP A 129 -8.86 -64.94 -30.75
C ASP A 129 -10.28 -65.02 -31.33
N LEU A 130 -10.68 -64.00 -32.08
CA LEU A 130 -11.96 -64.00 -32.79
C LEU A 130 -11.80 -64.74 -34.12
N THR A 131 -11.59 -66.06 -34.03
CA THR A 131 -11.46 -66.96 -35.17
C THR A 131 -12.31 -68.21 -34.98
N GLY A 132 -12.75 -68.82 -36.08
CA GLY A 132 -13.36 -70.14 -36.06
C GLY A 132 -12.33 -71.28 -36.01
N PRO A 133 -12.77 -72.55 -36.11
CA PRO A 133 -11.91 -73.72 -36.09
C PRO A 133 -10.72 -73.56 -37.05
N SER A 134 -9.53 -73.91 -36.57
CA SER A 134 -8.28 -73.84 -37.34
C SER A 134 -7.93 -72.43 -37.86
N GLY A 135 -8.41 -71.36 -37.20
CA GLY A 135 -8.14 -69.97 -37.58
C GLY A 135 -9.01 -69.46 -38.73
N ALA A 136 -10.08 -70.18 -39.08
CA ALA A 136 -11.02 -69.76 -40.12
C ALA A 136 -11.72 -68.45 -39.76
N GLN A 137 -12.27 -67.75 -40.76
CA GLN A 137 -13.13 -66.61 -40.50
C GLN A 137 -14.43 -67.04 -39.82
N GLN A 138 -14.95 -66.19 -38.92
CA GLN A 138 -16.18 -66.45 -38.18
C GLN A 138 -17.11 -65.23 -38.17
N GLY A 139 -18.36 -65.45 -37.78
CA GLY A 139 -19.35 -64.39 -37.57
C GLY A 139 -19.15 -63.65 -36.25
N ILE A 140 -19.56 -62.39 -36.21
CA ILE A 140 -19.66 -61.54 -35.01
C ILE A 140 -21.13 -61.22 -34.82
N VAL A 141 -21.67 -61.60 -33.67
CA VAL A 141 -23.10 -61.45 -33.37
C VAL A 141 -23.26 -60.78 -32.02
N PHE A 142 -24.13 -59.77 -31.95
CA PHE A 142 -24.55 -59.12 -30.72
C PHE A 142 -26.01 -59.45 -30.41
N ALA A 143 -26.30 -59.78 -29.15
CA ALA A 143 -27.65 -60.03 -28.65
C ALA A 143 -27.86 -59.31 -27.31
N GLY A 144 -29.09 -58.88 -27.04
CA GLY A 144 -29.42 -58.23 -25.77
C GLY A 144 -28.72 -56.88 -25.55
N ILE A 145 -28.39 -56.15 -26.62
CA ILE A 145 -27.83 -54.80 -26.54
C ILE A 145 -28.98 -53.79 -26.53
N PRO A 146 -29.11 -52.93 -25.51
CA PRO A 146 -30.10 -51.86 -25.52
C PRO A 146 -29.90 -50.88 -26.69
N ASP A 147 -31.00 -50.28 -27.13
CA ASP A 147 -30.96 -49.19 -28.12
C ASP A 147 -30.12 -48.03 -27.59
N GLY A 148 -29.21 -47.51 -28.42
CA GLY A 148 -28.32 -46.40 -28.07
C GLY A 148 -27.14 -46.74 -27.16
N ALA A 149 -27.09 -47.92 -26.53
CA ALA A 149 -25.99 -48.28 -25.63
C ALA A 149 -24.59 -48.29 -26.29
N THR A 150 -23.57 -47.79 -25.61
CA THR A 150 -22.18 -47.95 -26.06
C THR A 150 -21.75 -49.40 -25.92
N ILE A 151 -20.99 -49.93 -26.88
CA ILE A 151 -20.39 -51.26 -26.81
C ILE A 151 -18.88 -51.11 -26.74
N LEU A 152 -18.31 -51.59 -25.63
CA LEU A 152 -16.88 -51.63 -25.39
C LEU A 152 -16.42 -53.09 -25.32
N VAL A 153 -15.67 -53.52 -26.33
CA VAL A 153 -15.05 -54.86 -26.35
C VAL A 153 -13.56 -54.72 -26.04
N ASN A 154 -13.17 -55.10 -24.83
CA ASN A 154 -11.79 -55.16 -24.38
C ASN A 154 -11.17 -56.51 -24.76
N ILE A 155 -10.33 -56.54 -25.79
CA ILE A 155 -9.60 -57.73 -26.21
C ILE A 155 -8.19 -57.70 -25.58
N VAL A 156 -8.02 -58.41 -24.48
CA VAL A 156 -6.80 -58.39 -23.65
C VAL A 156 -5.83 -59.47 -24.07
N GLY A 157 -4.51 -59.33 -23.83
CA GLY A 157 -3.50 -60.36 -24.10
C GLY A 157 -2.53 -60.02 -25.24
N ALA A 158 -1.38 -60.68 -25.28
CA ALA A 158 -0.21 -60.23 -26.05
C ALA A 158 -0.33 -60.35 -27.58
N ASN A 159 -1.03 -61.38 -28.07
CA ASN A 159 -1.22 -61.60 -29.51
C ASN A 159 -2.70 -61.83 -29.78
N ARG A 160 -3.26 -61.09 -30.74
CA ARG A 160 -4.69 -61.19 -31.06
C ARG A 160 -4.94 -61.24 -32.56
N THR A 161 -5.72 -62.25 -32.97
CA THR A 161 -6.21 -62.39 -34.33
C THR A 161 -7.72 -62.28 -34.35
N LEU A 162 -8.23 -61.37 -35.16
CA LEU A 162 -9.65 -61.24 -35.47
C LEU A 162 -9.81 -61.60 -36.95
N ASN A 163 -10.46 -62.72 -37.24
CA ASN A 163 -10.70 -63.20 -38.60
C ASN A 163 -12.21 -63.31 -38.83
N THR A 164 -12.79 -62.42 -39.62
CA THR A 164 -14.24 -62.32 -39.73
C THR A 164 -14.76 -62.07 -41.15
N TYR A 165 -15.92 -62.67 -41.46
CA TYR A 165 -16.73 -62.33 -42.63
C TYR A 165 -17.86 -61.34 -42.29
N SER A 166 -17.98 -60.90 -41.04
CA SER A 166 -19.06 -60.02 -40.60
C SER A 166 -18.85 -58.57 -41.02
N GLY A 167 -19.96 -57.90 -41.34
CA GLY A 167 -19.97 -56.55 -41.85
C GLY A 167 -20.26 -56.53 -43.35
N GLY A 168 -21.45 -56.06 -43.68
CA GLY A 168 -21.94 -55.81 -45.03
C GLY A 168 -22.07 -54.31 -45.31
N ILE A 169 -22.28 -53.99 -46.59
CA ILE A 169 -22.43 -52.59 -47.05
C ILE A 169 -23.88 -52.11 -46.91
N ASP A 170 -24.85 -53.03 -46.80
CA ASP A 170 -26.27 -52.72 -46.74
C ASP A 170 -26.84 -52.74 -45.31
N ASP A 171 -27.16 -51.55 -44.82
CA ASP A 171 -27.70 -51.29 -43.49
C ASP A 171 -29.05 -51.97 -43.23
N ALA A 172 -29.81 -52.28 -44.30
CA ALA A 172 -31.10 -52.94 -44.16
C ALA A 172 -30.96 -54.45 -43.88
N THR A 173 -29.79 -55.04 -44.15
CA THR A 173 -29.60 -56.51 -44.12
C THR A 173 -28.53 -56.99 -43.17
N ASP A 174 -27.59 -56.13 -42.75
CA ASP A 174 -26.59 -56.48 -41.73
C ASP A 174 -26.87 -55.78 -40.39
N PRO A 175 -27.35 -56.50 -39.36
CA PRO A 175 -27.59 -55.93 -38.03
C PRO A 175 -26.34 -55.34 -37.36
N LEU A 176 -25.13 -55.77 -37.75
CA LEU A 176 -23.89 -55.24 -37.17
C LEU A 176 -23.69 -53.76 -37.51
N ASN A 177 -24.22 -53.32 -38.66
CA ASN A 177 -24.12 -51.93 -39.14
C ASN A 177 -24.78 -50.92 -38.18
N ALA A 178 -25.76 -51.35 -37.39
CA ALA A 178 -26.46 -50.53 -36.40
C ALA A 178 -25.60 -50.17 -35.18
N TYR A 179 -24.44 -50.83 -35.01
CA TYR A 179 -23.54 -50.59 -33.88
C TYR A 179 -22.31 -49.77 -34.26
N ARG A 180 -22.05 -49.53 -35.55
CA ARG A 180 -20.77 -48.98 -36.04
C ARG A 180 -20.30 -47.71 -35.33
N GLU A 181 -21.23 -46.80 -35.03
CA GLU A 181 -20.92 -45.50 -34.43
C GLU A 181 -20.81 -45.55 -32.90
N ARG A 182 -21.08 -46.70 -32.27
CA ARG A 182 -21.09 -46.85 -30.80
C ARG A 182 -20.33 -48.10 -30.34
N LEU A 183 -19.63 -48.77 -31.25
CA LEU A 183 -18.84 -49.97 -30.99
C LEU A 183 -17.35 -49.63 -31.01
N LEU A 184 -16.67 -49.89 -29.91
CA LEU A 184 -15.21 -49.78 -29.79
C LEU A 184 -14.59 -51.15 -29.51
N TRP A 185 -13.68 -51.56 -30.39
CA TRP A 185 -12.76 -52.67 -30.19
C TRP A 185 -11.47 -52.13 -29.54
N ASN A 186 -11.40 -52.24 -28.21
CA ASN A 186 -10.26 -51.79 -27.42
C ASN A 186 -9.27 -52.95 -27.20
N ILE A 187 -8.04 -52.79 -27.64
CA ILE A 187 -6.97 -53.81 -27.60
C ILE A 187 -5.80 -53.23 -26.79
N PRO A 188 -5.85 -53.29 -25.45
CA PRO A 188 -4.97 -52.49 -24.59
C PRO A 188 -3.53 -52.99 -24.50
N ASP A 189 -3.30 -54.29 -24.69
CA ASP A 189 -2.03 -54.94 -24.31
C ASP A 189 -1.34 -55.68 -25.46
N ALA A 190 -2.00 -55.80 -26.61
CA ALA A 190 -1.49 -56.68 -27.66
C ALA A 190 -0.29 -56.04 -28.36
N THR A 191 0.83 -56.74 -28.36
CA THR A 191 2.02 -56.37 -29.13
C THR A 191 1.92 -56.84 -30.58
N THR A 192 1.07 -57.82 -30.88
CA THR A 192 0.74 -58.23 -32.25
C THR A 192 -0.78 -58.30 -32.44
N VAL A 193 -1.29 -57.59 -33.45
CA VAL A 193 -2.72 -57.57 -33.82
C VAL A 193 -2.87 -57.90 -35.31
N ASN A 194 -3.67 -58.92 -35.63
CA ASN A 194 -4.01 -59.27 -37.00
C ASN A 194 -5.52 -59.12 -37.22
N LEU A 195 -5.90 -58.21 -38.11
CA LEU A 195 -7.29 -58.01 -38.55
C LEU A 195 -7.46 -58.56 -39.96
N ASN A 196 -8.15 -59.70 -40.05
CA ASN A 196 -8.24 -60.55 -41.24
C ASN A 196 -9.70 -60.85 -41.59
N GLY A 197 -9.91 -61.36 -42.81
CA GLY A 197 -11.17 -61.92 -43.26
C GLY A 197 -11.72 -61.24 -44.49
N THR A 198 -13.02 -61.39 -44.72
CA THR A 198 -13.70 -60.93 -45.94
C THR A 198 -14.81 -59.93 -45.70
N GLY A 199 -15.08 -59.56 -44.44
CA GLY A 199 -16.14 -58.62 -44.06
C GLY A 199 -15.68 -57.16 -44.06
N GLN A 200 -16.63 -56.24 -44.28
CA GLN A 200 -16.48 -54.80 -44.08
C GLN A 200 -16.71 -54.48 -42.59
N PHE A 201 -15.69 -54.70 -41.76
CA PHE A 201 -15.86 -54.87 -40.32
C PHE A 201 -16.27 -53.57 -39.62
N GLN A 202 -17.27 -53.63 -38.74
CA GLN A 202 -17.90 -52.46 -38.13
C GLN A 202 -17.28 -52.08 -36.79
N GLY A 203 -17.27 -50.78 -36.49
CA GLY A 203 -16.84 -50.23 -35.22
C GLY A 203 -15.49 -49.52 -35.31
N SER A 204 -15.21 -48.74 -34.27
CA SER A 204 -13.91 -48.10 -34.09
C SER A 204 -12.92 -49.04 -33.42
N PHE A 205 -11.63 -48.84 -33.67
CA PHE A 205 -10.53 -49.65 -33.12
C PHE A 205 -9.56 -48.77 -32.35
N LEU A 206 -9.10 -49.26 -31.21
CA LEU A 206 -8.04 -48.66 -30.42
C LEU A 206 -7.04 -49.74 -30.00
N VAL A 207 -5.86 -49.73 -30.62
CA VAL A 207 -4.71 -50.55 -30.20
C VAL A 207 -3.82 -49.68 -29.31
N GLY A 208 -3.84 -49.94 -28.00
CA GLY A 208 -3.26 -49.05 -26.99
C GLY A 208 -1.77 -49.28 -26.71
N GLU A 209 -1.24 -50.46 -27.03
CA GLU A 209 0.15 -50.82 -26.75
C GLU A 209 1.10 -50.19 -27.78
N GLN A 210 2.00 -49.32 -27.31
CA GLN A 210 2.88 -48.52 -28.17
C GLN A 210 3.91 -49.35 -28.93
N SER A 211 4.29 -50.51 -28.38
CA SER A 211 5.17 -51.47 -29.04
C SER A 211 4.45 -52.37 -30.06
N SER A 212 3.15 -52.15 -30.29
CA SER A 212 2.37 -53.03 -31.14
C SER A 212 2.75 -52.98 -32.62
N SER A 213 2.58 -54.13 -33.28
CA SER A 213 2.51 -54.26 -34.73
C SER A 213 1.12 -54.73 -35.12
N THR A 214 0.40 -53.88 -35.86
CA THR A 214 -0.96 -54.14 -36.31
C THR A 214 -0.97 -54.39 -37.82
N THR A 215 -1.44 -55.56 -38.25
CA THR A 215 -1.63 -55.89 -39.66
C THR A 215 -3.11 -55.94 -39.98
N VAL A 216 -3.53 -55.14 -40.97
CA VAL A 216 -4.92 -55.08 -41.44
C VAL A 216 -4.99 -55.53 -42.89
N THR A 217 -5.75 -56.61 -43.12
CA THR A 217 -6.01 -57.19 -44.44
C THR A 217 -7.48 -57.22 -44.83
N LEU A 218 -8.36 -56.78 -43.91
CA LEU A 218 -9.80 -56.66 -44.13
C LEU A 218 -10.11 -55.76 -45.34
N PRO A 219 -11.12 -56.10 -46.15
CA PRO A 219 -11.53 -55.26 -47.27
C PRO A 219 -12.08 -53.90 -46.80
N GLY A 220 -12.51 -53.77 -45.55
CA GLY A 220 -12.51 -52.46 -44.92
C GLY A 220 -12.93 -52.45 -43.47
N VAL A 221 -12.73 -51.28 -42.86
CA VAL A 221 -13.08 -50.98 -41.47
C VAL A 221 -13.99 -49.77 -41.44
N ASN A 222 -15.18 -49.93 -40.84
CA ASN A 222 -16.24 -48.94 -40.77
C ASN A 222 -16.30 -48.29 -39.38
N GLY A 223 -15.35 -47.40 -39.12
CA GLY A 223 -15.20 -46.67 -37.86
C GLY A 223 -13.83 -46.02 -37.74
N ARG A 224 -13.61 -45.23 -36.69
CA ARG A 224 -12.29 -44.62 -36.46
C ARG A 224 -11.25 -45.68 -36.13
N PHE A 225 -10.04 -45.53 -36.66
CA PHE A 225 -8.95 -46.47 -36.43
C PHE A 225 -7.79 -45.78 -35.73
N PHE A 226 -7.49 -46.21 -34.51
CA PHE A 226 -6.39 -45.72 -33.70
C PHE A 226 -5.42 -46.86 -33.38
N THR A 227 -4.14 -46.61 -33.59
CA THR A 227 -3.06 -47.47 -33.10
C THR A 227 -1.92 -46.61 -32.60
N THR A 228 -1.39 -46.93 -31.42
CA THR A 228 -0.22 -46.26 -30.85
C THR A 228 1.08 -46.93 -31.29
N GLY A 229 1.00 -48.07 -31.98
CA GLY A 229 2.13 -48.79 -32.56
C GLY A 229 2.22 -48.62 -34.07
N SER A 230 2.85 -49.60 -34.72
CA SER A 230 3.01 -49.64 -36.17
C SER A 230 1.79 -50.24 -36.87
N LEU A 231 1.46 -49.73 -38.07
CA LEU A 231 0.38 -50.21 -38.91
C LEU A 231 0.92 -50.72 -40.25
N THR A 232 0.59 -51.97 -40.57
CA THR A 232 0.71 -52.54 -41.92
C THR A 232 -0.67 -52.71 -42.52
N HIS A 233 -1.02 -51.84 -43.47
CA HIS A 233 -2.26 -51.93 -44.24
C HIS A 233 -1.95 -52.58 -45.60
N THR A 234 -2.44 -53.80 -45.81
CA THR A 234 -2.01 -54.63 -46.96
C THR A 234 -3.11 -55.54 -47.47
N SER A 235 -2.99 -55.97 -48.74
CA SER A 235 -3.88 -56.96 -49.33
C SER A 235 -3.28 -58.37 -49.19
N ALA A 236 -3.99 -59.31 -48.56
CA ALA A 236 -3.64 -60.73 -48.64
C ALA A 236 -4.37 -61.39 -49.82
N ALA A 237 -3.78 -62.45 -50.40
CA ALA A 237 -4.36 -63.18 -51.53
C ALA A 237 -5.76 -63.78 -51.24
N THR A 238 -6.12 -63.92 -49.96
CA THR A 238 -7.35 -64.59 -49.48
C THR A 238 -8.39 -63.64 -48.86
N GLY A 239 -8.15 -62.32 -48.81
CA GLY A 239 -8.92 -61.36 -48.00
C GLY A 239 -9.91 -60.45 -48.74
N GLY A 240 -10.24 -60.73 -50.01
CA GLY A 240 -10.97 -59.78 -50.85
C GLY A 240 -10.09 -58.60 -51.27
N GLY A 241 -10.42 -57.94 -52.37
CA GLY A 241 -9.68 -56.75 -52.86
C GLY A 241 -10.31 -55.45 -52.36
N GLY A 242 -9.53 -54.37 -52.31
CA GLY A 242 -10.03 -53.01 -52.06
C GLY A 242 -10.06 -52.61 -50.59
N GLN A 243 -8.96 -52.84 -49.85
CA GLN A 243 -8.85 -52.51 -48.42
C GLN A 243 -9.02 -51.00 -48.17
N GLU A 244 -9.99 -50.63 -47.34
CA GLU A 244 -10.34 -49.24 -47.03
C GLU A 244 -10.52 -48.99 -45.52
N PHE A 245 -10.14 -47.80 -45.05
CA PHE A 245 -10.53 -47.29 -43.72
C PHE A 245 -11.58 -46.20 -43.92
N HIS A 246 -12.77 -46.38 -43.35
CA HIS A 246 -13.82 -45.38 -43.36
C HIS A 246 -13.89 -44.66 -42.01
N ALA A 247 -13.92 -43.34 -42.02
CA ALA A 247 -13.93 -42.52 -40.81
C ALA A 247 -15.35 -42.25 -40.26
N TYR A 248 -16.19 -43.28 -40.10
CA TYR A 248 -17.49 -43.10 -39.45
C TYR A 248 -17.30 -42.52 -38.03
N PRO A 249 -18.19 -41.60 -37.59
CA PRO A 249 -18.07 -40.99 -36.27
C PRO A 249 -18.24 -42.04 -35.18
N PHE A 250 -17.65 -41.77 -34.01
CA PHE A 250 -17.93 -42.50 -32.79
C PHE A 250 -18.77 -41.60 -31.87
N ASN A 251 -20.01 -41.99 -31.66
CA ASN A 251 -21.06 -41.32 -30.89
C ASN A 251 -21.37 -42.04 -29.57
N GLY A 252 -20.61 -43.09 -29.23
CA GLY A 252 -20.74 -43.79 -27.95
C GLY A 252 -20.21 -42.97 -26.77
N ASP A 253 -20.84 -43.14 -25.61
CA ASP A 253 -20.38 -42.68 -24.31
C ASP A 253 -19.44 -43.72 -23.68
N LEU A 254 -18.14 -43.43 -23.65
CA LEU A 254 -17.10 -44.30 -23.07
C LEU A 254 -16.86 -43.92 -21.60
N PRO A 255 -16.27 -44.82 -20.78
CA PRO A 255 -15.88 -44.47 -19.42
C PRO A 255 -15.03 -43.19 -19.40
N ASP A 256 -15.30 -42.31 -18.43
CA ASP A 256 -14.43 -41.16 -18.19
C ASP A 256 -13.06 -41.67 -17.75
N CYS A 257 -12.08 -41.42 -18.61
CA CYS A 257 -10.70 -41.86 -18.48
C CYS A 257 -9.74 -40.68 -18.50
N THR A 258 -10.27 -39.47 -18.27
CA THR A 258 -9.43 -38.30 -18.06
C THR A 258 -8.62 -38.50 -16.77
N THR A 259 -7.32 -38.23 -16.85
CA THR A 259 -6.56 -37.84 -15.66
C THR A 259 -7.37 -36.73 -14.98
N PRO A 260 -7.51 -36.72 -13.63
CA PRO A 260 -8.10 -35.58 -12.97
C PRO A 260 -7.47 -34.31 -13.54
N PRO A 261 -8.25 -33.26 -13.84
CA PRO A 261 -7.70 -32.03 -14.37
C PRO A 261 -6.53 -31.59 -13.50
N PRO A 262 -5.43 -31.10 -14.10
CA PRO A 262 -4.26 -30.69 -13.34
C PRO A 262 -4.70 -29.73 -12.24
N VAL A 263 -4.18 -29.93 -11.04
CA VAL A 263 -4.53 -29.07 -9.91
C VAL A 263 -3.97 -27.69 -10.21
N THR A 264 -4.86 -26.72 -10.38
CA THR A 264 -4.49 -25.33 -10.63
C THR A 264 -4.77 -24.46 -9.42
N GLY A 265 -3.96 -23.43 -9.21
CA GLY A 265 -4.15 -22.43 -8.17
C GLY A 265 -3.68 -21.05 -8.60
N ALA A 266 -4.07 -20.02 -7.86
CA ALA A 266 -3.64 -18.65 -8.13
C ALA A 266 -2.21 -18.42 -7.63
N VAL A 267 -1.35 -17.85 -8.47
CA VAL A 267 -0.07 -17.26 -8.10
C VAL A 267 -0.21 -15.76 -8.24
N GLU A 268 -0.02 -15.03 -7.15
CA GLU A 268 -0.31 -13.60 -7.04
C GLU A 268 0.93 -12.81 -6.61
N VAL A 269 1.03 -11.58 -7.10
CA VAL A 269 1.88 -10.54 -6.54
C VAL A 269 1.01 -9.38 -6.06
N LEU A 270 1.28 -8.93 -4.83
CA LEU A 270 0.68 -7.73 -4.26
C LEU A 270 1.72 -6.61 -4.25
N LYS A 271 1.49 -5.57 -5.04
CA LYS A 271 2.37 -4.42 -5.17
C LYS A 271 2.03 -3.35 -4.16
N THR A 272 3.03 -2.93 -3.39
CA THR A 272 2.86 -1.89 -2.35
C THR A 272 3.93 -0.81 -2.40
N ASP A 273 3.63 0.31 -1.76
CA ASP A 273 4.55 1.38 -1.41
C ASP A 273 5.38 0.97 -0.19
N SER A 274 6.70 1.10 -0.25
CA SER A 274 7.59 0.64 0.82
C SER A 274 7.50 1.46 2.11
N GLY A 275 7.09 2.73 2.04
CA GLY A 275 7.01 3.62 3.20
C GLY A 275 5.66 3.56 3.91
N THR A 276 4.58 3.51 3.13
CA THR A 276 3.19 3.58 3.64
C THR A 276 2.50 2.22 3.68
N GLY A 277 2.98 1.23 2.93
CA GLY A 277 2.30 -0.06 2.74
C GLY A 277 1.06 0.01 1.85
N ALA A 278 0.77 1.17 1.26
CA ALA A 278 -0.39 1.35 0.37
C ALA A 278 -0.26 0.52 -0.90
N ALA A 279 -1.39 0.02 -1.42
CA ALA A 279 -1.45 -0.70 -2.69
C ALA A 279 -1.09 0.21 -3.88
N LEU A 280 -0.35 -0.35 -4.86
CA LEU A 280 0.10 0.40 -6.04
C LEU A 280 -0.43 -0.19 -7.36
N PRO A 281 -1.36 0.51 -8.04
CA PRO A 281 -1.76 0.17 -9.40
C PRO A 281 -0.69 0.53 -10.44
N GLY A 282 -0.68 -0.18 -11.56
CA GLY A 282 0.10 0.19 -12.76
C GLY A 282 1.51 -0.39 -12.85
N ALA A 283 1.97 -1.17 -11.87
CA ALA A 283 3.23 -1.93 -12.01
C ALA A 283 3.04 -3.06 -13.03
N SER A 284 4.04 -3.32 -13.87
CA SER A 284 4.00 -4.40 -14.85
C SER A 284 4.89 -5.57 -14.42
N PHE A 285 4.36 -6.78 -14.53
CA PHE A 285 5.01 -8.02 -14.13
C PHE A 285 4.96 -9.09 -15.21
N GLN A 286 5.97 -9.95 -15.24
CA GLN A 286 5.99 -11.21 -15.99
C GLN A 286 6.11 -12.37 -15.01
N LEU A 287 5.27 -13.40 -15.18
CA LEU A 287 5.35 -14.65 -14.42
C LEU A 287 6.30 -15.62 -15.12
N TRP A 288 7.10 -16.32 -14.33
CA TRP A 288 8.05 -17.34 -14.78
C TRP A 288 7.92 -18.61 -13.95
N GLU A 289 8.06 -19.76 -14.60
CA GLU A 289 8.09 -21.08 -13.98
C GLU A 289 9.51 -21.63 -13.96
N GLU A 290 9.94 -22.13 -12.81
CA GLU A 290 11.21 -22.85 -12.62
C GLU A 290 11.17 -24.16 -13.42
N THR A 291 11.85 -24.19 -14.56
CA THR A 291 11.83 -25.35 -15.47
C THR A 291 13.18 -26.00 -15.70
N ASN A 292 14.28 -25.35 -15.30
CA ASN A 292 15.65 -25.85 -15.50
C ASN A 292 16.24 -26.52 -14.24
N GLY A 293 15.62 -26.35 -13.07
CA GLY A 293 16.03 -26.94 -11.80
C GLY A 293 17.15 -26.18 -11.08
N THR A 294 17.43 -24.94 -11.47
CA THR A 294 18.49 -24.08 -10.91
C THR A 294 17.86 -22.97 -10.06
N PRO A 295 18.03 -22.99 -8.72
CA PRO A 295 17.33 -22.05 -7.84
C PRO A 295 17.50 -20.57 -8.20
N GLY A 296 16.38 -19.87 -8.31
CA GLY A 296 16.29 -18.44 -8.63
C GLY A 296 15.74 -18.25 -10.04
N LEU A 297 15.40 -17.02 -10.43
CA LEU A 297 14.93 -16.77 -11.79
C LEU A 297 16.09 -16.63 -12.78
N GLN A 298 16.08 -17.37 -13.89
CA GLN A 298 16.94 -17.19 -15.05
C GLN A 298 16.11 -16.85 -16.31
N THR A 299 16.03 -15.56 -16.65
CA THR A 299 15.27 -15.06 -17.81
C THR A 299 15.99 -15.22 -19.16
N GLY A 300 17.21 -15.77 -19.17
CA GLY A 300 18.02 -15.95 -20.37
C GLY A 300 19.20 -16.91 -20.11
N GLY A 301 19.99 -17.20 -21.16
CA GLY A 301 21.09 -18.16 -21.10
C GLY A 301 20.82 -19.40 -21.96
N GLY A 302 21.61 -20.46 -21.75
CA GLY A 302 21.49 -21.71 -22.51
C GLY A 302 20.34 -22.63 -22.07
N ASP A 303 19.80 -22.39 -20.87
CA ASP A 303 18.72 -23.16 -20.26
C ASP A 303 17.87 -22.25 -19.34
N PRO A 304 17.11 -21.29 -19.90
CA PRO A 304 16.32 -20.35 -19.11
C PRO A 304 15.04 -20.98 -18.54
N ASP A 305 14.47 -20.31 -17.54
CA ASP A 305 13.12 -20.60 -17.06
C ASP A 305 12.04 -20.26 -18.10
N THR A 306 10.85 -20.83 -17.92
CA THR A 306 9.76 -20.68 -18.88
C THR A 306 8.87 -19.49 -18.52
N SER A 307 8.69 -18.54 -19.44
CA SER A 307 7.77 -17.42 -19.24
C SER A 307 6.31 -17.90 -19.33
N VAL A 308 5.51 -17.59 -18.32
CA VAL A 308 4.13 -18.07 -18.22
C VAL A 308 3.16 -17.01 -18.73
N GLY A 309 2.86 -17.09 -20.03
CA GLY A 309 1.92 -16.25 -20.79
C GLY A 309 2.21 -14.75 -20.75
N ALA A 310 1.17 -13.91 -20.92
CA ALA A 310 1.34 -12.48 -21.13
C ALA A 310 1.67 -11.71 -19.83
N SER A 311 2.33 -10.56 -20.00
CA SER A 311 2.56 -9.60 -18.93
C SER A 311 1.26 -9.16 -18.25
N CYS A 312 1.34 -8.90 -16.96
CA CYS A 312 0.23 -8.52 -16.11
C CYS A 312 0.50 -7.16 -15.48
N THR A 313 -0.52 -6.33 -15.34
CA THR A 313 -0.43 -4.99 -14.73
C THR A 313 -1.25 -4.97 -13.45
N THR A 314 -0.72 -4.41 -12.37
CA THR A 314 -1.40 -4.39 -11.08
C THR A 314 -2.64 -3.50 -11.10
N ASP A 315 -3.72 -3.98 -10.50
CA ASP A 315 -5.00 -3.28 -10.39
C ASP A 315 -5.03 -2.24 -9.26
N ALA A 316 -6.21 -1.66 -8.99
CA ALA A 316 -6.38 -0.62 -7.96
C ALA A 316 -6.03 -1.11 -6.55
N GLU A 317 -6.14 -2.41 -6.31
CA GLU A 317 -5.78 -3.09 -5.07
C GLU A 317 -4.30 -3.51 -5.06
N GLY A 318 -3.55 -3.16 -6.11
CA GLY A 318 -2.14 -3.49 -6.27
C GLY A 318 -1.91 -4.95 -6.63
N ALA A 319 -2.96 -5.72 -6.95
CA ALA A 319 -2.87 -7.14 -7.17
C ALA A 319 -2.67 -7.45 -8.67
N CYS A 320 -1.91 -8.51 -8.91
CA CYS A 320 -1.81 -9.16 -10.21
C CYS A 320 -1.71 -10.67 -9.96
N SER A 321 -2.60 -11.45 -10.56
CA SER A 321 -2.66 -12.90 -10.33
C SER A 321 -2.83 -13.69 -11.61
N ARG A 322 -2.40 -14.96 -11.57
CA ARG A 322 -2.56 -15.92 -12.65
C ARG A 322 -2.89 -17.29 -12.11
N THR A 323 -3.87 -17.97 -12.69
CA THR A 323 -4.15 -19.37 -12.39
C THR A 323 -3.24 -20.26 -13.23
N VAL A 324 -2.42 -21.07 -12.57
CA VAL A 324 -1.42 -21.96 -13.18
C VAL A 324 -1.47 -23.33 -12.51
N GLU A 325 -0.82 -24.34 -13.11
CA GLU A 325 -0.67 -25.67 -12.53
C GLU A 325 0.27 -25.65 -11.32
N THR A 326 0.40 -26.75 -10.58
CA THR A 326 1.35 -26.82 -9.46
C THR A 326 2.79 -26.76 -9.96
N GLY A 327 3.63 -26.00 -9.26
CA GLY A 327 4.97 -25.64 -9.72
C GLY A 327 5.66 -24.64 -8.81
N THR A 328 6.88 -24.25 -9.18
CA THR A 328 7.63 -23.18 -8.51
C THR A 328 7.72 -21.98 -9.45
N TYR A 329 7.34 -20.81 -8.95
CA TYR A 329 7.15 -19.61 -9.77
C TYR A 329 7.91 -18.40 -9.23
N TYR A 330 8.21 -17.47 -10.12
CA TYR A 330 8.79 -16.17 -9.83
C TYR A 330 8.04 -15.07 -10.56
N TRP A 331 7.76 -13.97 -9.86
CA TRP A 331 7.32 -12.73 -10.47
C TRP A 331 8.52 -11.83 -10.75
N GLN A 332 8.65 -11.36 -11.98
CA GLN A 332 9.62 -10.34 -12.35
C GLN A 332 8.89 -9.03 -12.61
N GLU A 333 9.21 -7.97 -11.87
CA GLU A 333 8.72 -6.63 -12.19
C GLU A 333 9.51 -6.09 -13.39
N THR A 334 8.79 -5.77 -14.47
CA THR A 334 9.38 -5.29 -15.72
C THR A 334 9.24 -3.78 -15.88
N ALA A 335 8.30 -3.17 -15.17
CA ALA A 335 8.18 -1.71 -15.05
C ALA A 335 7.52 -1.34 -13.72
N ALA A 336 8.14 -0.40 -13.00
CA ALA A 336 7.56 0.20 -11.79
C ALA A 336 6.38 1.13 -12.13
N PRO A 337 5.47 1.39 -11.17
CA PRO A 337 4.46 2.44 -11.31
C PRO A 337 5.08 3.84 -11.50
N ASP A 338 4.31 4.76 -12.07
CA ASP A 338 4.75 6.15 -12.24
C ASP A 338 5.15 6.79 -10.88
N GLY A 339 6.35 7.37 -10.83
CA GLY A 339 6.89 8.00 -9.62
C GLY A 339 7.48 7.01 -8.60
N TYR A 340 7.77 5.78 -9.01
CA TYR A 340 8.45 4.76 -8.20
C TYR A 340 9.69 4.24 -8.92
N ASP A 341 10.70 3.84 -8.14
CA ASP A 341 11.88 3.17 -8.68
C ASP A 341 11.61 1.68 -8.93
N LEU A 342 12.15 1.15 -10.04
CA LEU A 342 12.19 -0.28 -10.29
C LEU A 342 13.26 -0.92 -9.39
N PRO A 343 12.90 -1.88 -8.52
CA PRO A 343 13.86 -2.50 -7.61
C PRO A 343 14.95 -3.29 -8.36
N ASP A 344 16.14 -3.37 -7.77
CA ASP A 344 17.23 -4.24 -8.25
C ASP A 344 17.72 -5.12 -7.08
N PRO A 345 17.44 -6.44 -7.08
CA PRO A 345 16.79 -7.21 -8.14
C PRO A 345 15.26 -7.04 -8.21
N ALA A 346 14.71 -7.00 -9.43
CA ALA A 346 13.27 -6.90 -9.69
C ALA A 346 12.55 -8.26 -9.67
N VAL A 347 12.95 -9.18 -8.79
CA VAL A 347 12.48 -10.59 -8.78
C VAL A 347 11.92 -10.95 -7.41
N PHE A 348 10.73 -11.57 -7.42
CA PHE A 348 9.97 -11.93 -6.21
C PHE A 348 9.56 -13.41 -6.27
N GLY A 349 10.00 -14.18 -5.28
CA GLY A 349 9.79 -15.63 -5.19
C GLY A 349 10.94 -16.31 -4.44
N PRO A 350 11.00 -17.66 -4.46
CA PRO A 350 10.07 -18.57 -5.14
C PRO A 350 8.68 -18.60 -4.49
N LEU A 351 7.64 -18.73 -5.31
CA LEU A 351 6.30 -19.12 -4.89
C LEU A 351 6.06 -20.59 -5.26
N VAL A 352 5.87 -21.46 -4.27
CA VAL A 352 5.69 -22.90 -4.50
C VAL A 352 4.21 -23.26 -4.38
N LEU A 353 3.57 -23.50 -5.52
CA LEU A 353 2.17 -23.93 -5.63
C LEU A 353 2.12 -25.46 -5.64
N THR A 354 1.40 -26.05 -4.70
CA THR A 354 1.25 -27.50 -4.50
C THR A 354 -0.22 -27.88 -4.45
N ASP A 355 -0.53 -29.18 -4.55
CA ASP A 355 -1.91 -29.65 -4.47
C ASP A 355 -2.61 -29.23 -3.17
N GLU A 356 -1.85 -29.12 -2.06
CA GLU A 356 -2.37 -28.75 -0.74
C GLU A 356 -2.80 -27.27 -0.68
N ASN A 357 -2.03 -26.37 -1.30
CA ASN A 357 -2.27 -24.93 -1.22
C ASN A 357 -2.97 -24.35 -2.48
N ALA A 358 -3.15 -25.14 -3.55
CA ALA A 358 -3.71 -24.67 -4.81
C ALA A 358 -5.08 -23.99 -4.67
N SER A 359 -5.93 -24.50 -3.78
CA SER A 359 -7.25 -23.90 -3.51
C SER A 359 -7.18 -22.52 -2.84
N ALA A 360 -6.13 -22.24 -2.07
CA ALA A 360 -5.88 -20.94 -1.45
C ALA A 360 -5.05 -20.02 -2.35
N GLY A 361 -4.23 -20.60 -3.23
CA GLY A 361 -3.21 -19.90 -4.00
C GLY A 361 -1.98 -19.55 -3.16
N VAL A 362 -1.01 -18.91 -3.80
CA VAL A 362 0.21 -18.38 -3.19
C VAL A 362 0.39 -16.93 -3.62
N SER A 363 0.87 -16.09 -2.70
CA SER A 363 1.04 -14.65 -2.94
C SER A 363 2.38 -14.16 -2.38
N VAL A 364 2.96 -13.14 -3.00
CA VAL A 364 4.17 -12.43 -2.54
C VAL A 364 3.95 -10.93 -2.59
N THR A 365 4.49 -10.19 -1.62
CA THR A 365 4.47 -8.72 -1.64
C THR A 365 5.71 -8.17 -2.35
N ALA A 366 5.50 -7.28 -3.31
CA ALA A 366 6.54 -6.53 -4.00
C ALA A 366 6.44 -5.04 -3.64
N ALA A 367 7.38 -4.52 -2.86
CA ALA A 367 7.37 -3.13 -2.40
C ALA A 367 8.31 -2.25 -3.26
N ASN A 368 7.83 -1.07 -3.71
CA ASN A 368 8.68 -0.06 -4.38
C ASN A 368 8.78 1.19 -3.54
N THR A 369 9.91 1.86 -3.66
CA THR A 369 10.15 3.16 -3.04
C THR A 369 9.74 4.27 -4.00
N ARG A 370 8.97 5.22 -3.48
CA ARG A 370 8.52 6.40 -4.23
C ARG A 370 9.71 7.33 -4.49
N THR A 371 9.79 7.87 -5.70
CA THR A 371 10.82 8.82 -6.12
C THR A 371 10.20 10.06 -6.78
N PRO A 372 10.50 11.28 -6.27
CA PRO A 372 11.34 11.56 -5.11
C PRO A 372 10.66 11.15 -3.79
N ILE A 373 11.47 10.78 -2.79
CA ILE A 373 10.99 10.42 -1.45
C ILE A 373 10.30 11.65 -0.86
N ASP A 374 9.06 11.52 -0.39
CA ASP A 374 8.39 12.62 0.31
C ASP A 374 9.22 12.95 1.58
N PRO A 375 9.68 14.20 1.76
CA PRO A 375 10.54 14.54 2.88
C PRO A 375 9.76 14.40 4.21
N THR A 376 10.40 13.83 5.23
CA THR A 376 9.81 13.72 6.56
C THR A 376 9.63 15.13 7.13
N THR A 377 8.39 15.53 7.44
CA THR A 377 8.07 16.83 8.03
C THR A 377 7.58 16.72 9.47
N GLY A 378 7.78 17.77 10.27
CA GLY A 378 7.29 17.88 11.65
C GLY A 378 7.10 19.33 12.09
N VAL A 379 6.48 19.52 13.25
CA VAL A 379 6.13 20.85 13.77
C VAL A 379 7.29 21.45 14.56
N VAL A 380 7.71 22.66 14.23
CA VAL A 380 8.63 23.49 15.03
C VAL A 380 7.82 24.62 15.67
N LYS A 381 7.83 24.70 17.00
CA LYS A 381 6.98 25.61 17.78
C LYS A 381 7.79 26.53 18.69
N VAL A 382 7.35 27.78 18.82
CA VAL A 382 7.78 28.69 19.90
C VAL A 382 6.59 28.97 20.82
N LEU A 383 6.85 28.99 22.13
CA LEU A 383 5.91 29.41 23.15
C LEU A 383 6.42 30.70 23.80
N LYS A 384 5.67 31.78 23.67
CA LYS A 384 5.98 33.09 24.20
C LYS A 384 5.37 33.28 25.57
N THR A 385 6.21 33.62 26.55
CA THR A 385 5.77 33.85 27.92
C THR A 385 6.31 35.15 28.51
N ASP A 386 5.68 35.58 29.59
CA ASP A 386 6.18 36.59 30.52
C ASP A 386 7.28 35.96 31.39
N SER A 387 8.41 36.65 31.55
CA SER A 387 9.58 36.13 32.25
C SER A 387 9.40 35.99 33.77
N GLU A 388 8.49 36.73 34.37
CA GLU A 388 8.27 36.72 35.83
C GLU A 388 7.14 35.77 36.22
N THR A 389 6.04 35.82 35.49
CA THR A 389 4.80 35.10 35.80
C THR A 389 4.67 33.78 35.05
N GLY A 390 5.39 33.61 33.94
CA GLY A 390 5.23 32.47 33.03
C GLY A 390 3.93 32.48 32.22
N ALA A 391 3.14 33.56 32.31
CA ALA A 391 1.89 33.70 31.55
C ALA A 391 2.16 33.76 30.04
N ALA A 392 1.27 33.18 29.25
CA ALA A 392 1.36 33.22 27.78
C ALA A 392 1.17 34.64 27.24
N LEU A 393 1.95 35.01 26.22
CA LEU A 393 1.91 36.33 25.60
C LEU A 393 1.50 36.29 24.12
N PRO A 394 0.29 36.75 23.76
CA PRO A 394 -0.11 36.96 22.37
C PRO A 394 0.59 38.17 21.74
N GLY A 395 0.72 38.16 20.41
CA GLY A 395 1.14 39.33 19.63
C GLY A 395 2.65 39.49 19.39
N ALA A 396 3.51 38.61 19.91
CA ALA A 396 4.92 38.60 19.54
C ALA A 396 5.08 38.14 18.09
N SER A 397 5.99 38.74 17.33
CA SER A 397 6.26 38.35 15.93
C SER A 397 7.60 37.66 15.79
N PHE A 398 7.60 36.48 15.19
CA PHE A 398 8.78 35.63 14.98
C PHE A 398 9.06 35.33 13.51
N GLN A 399 10.33 35.18 13.15
CA GLN A 399 10.77 34.58 11.89
C GLN A 399 11.47 33.24 12.17
N LEU A 400 11.09 32.19 11.43
CA LEU A 400 11.78 30.90 11.47
C LEU A 400 12.95 30.92 10.50
N TRP A 401 14.08 30.35 10.92
CA TRP A 401 15.29 30.19 10.11
C TRP A 401 15.77 28.74 10.17
N GLU A 402 16.29 28.25 9.06
CA GLU A 402 16.92 26.94 8.92
C GLU A 402 18.44 27.11 8.80
N GLU A 403 19.17 26.36 9.62
CA GLU A 403 20.63 26.23 9.57
C GLU A 403 21.02 25.59 8.24
N THR A 404 21.64 26.36 7.35
CA THR A 404 21.95 25.92 5.98
C THR A 404 23.41 26.08 5.58
N ASN A 405 24.20 26.80 6.37
CA ASN A 405 25.62 27.06 6.10
C ASN A 405 26.58 26.19 6.96
N GLY A 406 26.06 25.50 7.99
CA GLY A 406 26.82 24.62 8.87
C GLY A 406 27.59 25.34 9.99
N THR A 407 27.29 26.61 10.25
CA THR A 407 27.96 27.46 11.25
C THR A 407 27.04 27.68 12.45
N ALA A 408 27.40 27.06 13.57
CA ALA A 408 26.56 27.06 14.77
C ALA A 408 26.07 28.46 15.22
N GLY A 409 24.75 28.58 15.38
CA GLY A 409 24.05 29.81 15.77
C GLY A 409 23.26 30.37 14.59
N LEU A 410 22.43 31.39 14.81
CA LEU A 410 21.71 32.02 13.71
C LEU A 410 22.56 33.10 13.03
N GLN A 411 22.74 33.06 11.71
CA GLN A 411 23.29 34.14 10.89
C GLN A 411 22.27 34.69 9.91
N THR A 412 21.65 35.84 10.25
CA THR A 412 20.63 36.49 9.43
C THR A 412 21.18 37.37 8.29
N GLY A 413 22.51 37.48 8.17
CA GLY A 413 23.19 38.28 7.14
C GLY A 413 24.67 37.92 7.01
N GLY A 414 25.35 38.47 6.00
CA GLY A 414 26.73 38.13 5.67
C GLY A 414 26.87 37.50 4.30
N GLY A 415 28.03 36.87 4.02
CA GLY A 415 28.31 36.22 2.73
C GLY A 415 27.67 34.85 2.56
N ASP A 416 27.24 34.22 3.66
CA ASP A 416 26.65 32.88 3.70
C ASP A 416 25.63 32.78 4.85
N PRO A 417 24.48 33.50 4.77
CA PRO A 417 23.48 33.50 5.84
C PRO A 417 22.63 32.23 5.83
N ASP A 418 21.97 31.97 6.96
CA ASP A 418 20.93 30.95 7.08
C ASP A 418 19.69 31.29 6.25
N THR A 419 18.86 30.28 5.99
CA THR A 419 17.68 30.42 5.12
C THR A 419 16.43 30.76 5.93
N SER A 420 15.78 31.89 5.63
CA SER A 420 14.50 32.25 6.24
C SER A 420 13.39 31.33 5.74
N VAL A 421 12.68 30.68 6.65
CA VAL A 421 11.64 29.71 6.31
C VAL A 421 10.28 30.39 6.41
N GLY A 422 9.70 30.71 5.24
CA GLY A 422 8.36 31.29 5.09
C GLY A 422 8.14 32.66 5.72
N ALA A 423 6.85 33.04 5.83
CA ALA A 423 6.43 34.32 6.38
C ALA A 423 6.56 34.36 7.91
N SER A 424 6.66 35.58 8.45
CA SER A 424 6.65 35.84 9.87
C SER A 424 5.37 35.33 10.53
N CYS A 425 5.49 34.90 11.78
CA CYS A 425 4.44 34.24 12.54
C CYS A 425 4.20 34.98 13.85
N THR A 426 2.94 35.28 14.14
CA THR A 426 2.54 36.02 15.35
C THR A 426 1.96 35.06 16.37
N THR A 427 2.32 35.23 17.65
CA THR A 427 1.84 34.35 18.72
C THR A 427 0.35 34.55 19.01
N ASP A 428 -0.37 33.44 19.14
CA ASP A 428 -1.80 33.40 19.46
C ASP A 428 -2.11 33.68 20.95
N ALA A 429 -3.37 33.54 21.36
CA ALA A 429 -3.82 33.77 22.73
C ALA A 429 -3.14 32.85 23.75
N GLU A 430 -2.68 31.68 23.32
CA GLU A 430 -1.92 30.71 24.11
C GLU A 430 -0.41 30.98 24.05
N GLY A 431 0.01 32.09 23.44
CA GLY A 431 1.40 32.48 23.26
C GLY A 431 2.14 31.61 22.25
N ALA A 432 1.44 30.81 21.45
CA ALA A 432 2.03 29.84 20.55
C ALA A 432 2.15 30.38 19.12
N CYS A 433 3.25 29.99 18.47
CA CYS A 433 3.44 30.12 17.03
C CYS A 433 4.16 28.85 16.54
N SER A 434 3.74 28.28 15.41
CA SER A 434 4.35 27.05 14.89
C SER A 434 4.36 26.98 13.38
N ARG A 435 5.20 26.08 12.86
CA ARG A 435 5.32 25.82 11.43
C ARG A 435 5.67 24.35 11.18
N THR A 436 5.10 23.76 10.14
CA THR A 436 5.47 22.40 9.68
C THR A 436 6.57 22.53 8.63
N VAL A 437 7.69 21.88 8.86
CA VAL A 437 8.91 21.95 8.05
C VAL A 437 9.57 20.57 7.95
N GLU A 438 10.49 20.39 7.01
CA GLU A 438 11.27 19.16 6.85
C GLU A 438 12.24 18.94 8.04
N THR A 439 12.74 17.72 8.23
CA THR A 439 13.79 17.46 9.23
C THR A 439 15.00 18.35 9.01
N GLY A 440 15.49 19.01 10.06
CA GLY A 440 16.53 20.03 9.97
C GLY A 440 16.81 20.67 11.32
N THR A 441 17.73 21.64 11.34
CA THR A 441 18.04 22.44 12.53
C THR A 441 17.51 23.85 12.34
N TYR A 442 16.76 24.35 13.32
CA TYR A 442 16.01 25.59 13.19
C TYR A 442 16.24 26.57 14.34
N TYR A 443 16.02 27.85 14.06
CA TYR A 443 16.05 28.95 15.03
C TYR A 443 14.82 29.84 14.88
N TRP A 444 14.21 30.21 16.00
CA TRP A 444 13.21 31.28 16.03
C TRP A 444 13.89 32.60 16.39
N GLN A 445 13.70 33.62 15.54
CA GLN A 445 14.11 34.98 15.84
C GLN A 445 12.88 35.81 16.19
N GLU A 446 12.84 36.40 17.39
CA GLU A 446 11.81 37.38 17.74
C GLU A 446 12.14 38.72 17.06
N THR A 447 11.24 39.16 16.21
CA THR A 447 11.39 40.38 15.40
C THR A 447 10.64 41.56 15.98
N ALA A 448 9.59 41.29 16.78
CA ALA A 448 8.88 42.29 17.55
C ALA A 448 8.31 41.66 18.83
N ALA A 449 8.54 42.32 19.97
CA ALA A 449 7.94 41.93 21.25
C ALA A 449 6.44 42.29 21.28
N PRO A 450 5.65 41.61 22.14
CA PRO A 450 4.28 42.03 22.45
C PRO A 450 4.21 43.45 23.03
N ASP A 451 3.06 44.10 22.91
CA ASP A 451 2.82 45.41 23.50
C ASP A 451 3.10 45.43 25.01
N GLY A 452 3.91 46.40 25.46
CA GLY A 452 4.29 46.55 26.86
C GLY A 452 5.39 45.62 27.36
N TYR A 453 6.09 44.94 26.44
CA TYR A 453 7.25 44.09 26.72
C TYR A 453 8.49 44.54 25.97
N ASP A 454 9.66 44.31 26.58
CA ASP A 454 10.94 44.60 25.95
C ASP A 454 11.32 43.47 24.97
N LEU A 455 11.88 43.83 23.80
CA LEU A 455 12.48 42.87 22.87
C LEU A 455 13.81 42.37 23.47
N PRO A 456 14.00 41.05 23.66
CA PRO A 456 15.22 40.53 24.25
C PRO A 456 16.44 40.73 23.34
N ASP A 457 17.62 40.85 23.94
CA ASP A 457 18.90 40.87 23.22
C ASP A 457 19.86 39.83 23.85
N PRO A 458 20.16 38.70 23.19
CA PRO A 458 19.78 38.36 21.81
C PRO A 458 18.33 37.84 21.68
N ALA A 459 17.66 38.23 20.58
CA ALA A 459 16.30 37.81 20.24
C ALA A 459 16.21 36.47 19.50
N VAL A 460 17.05 35.49 19.85
CA VAL A 460 17.20 34.22 19.12
C VAL A 460 17.01 33.02 20.05
N PHE A 461 16.19 32.06 19.61
CA PHE A 461 15.81 30.88 20.38
C PHE A 461 16.03 29.60 19.56
N GLY A 462 16.90 28.72 20.05
CA GLY A 462 17.31 27.48 19.39
C GLY A 462 18.71 27.04 19.83
N PRO A 463 19.32 26.02 19.18
CA PRO A 463 18.78 25.29 18.03
C PRO A 463 17.62 24.35 18.39
N LEU A 464 16.68 24.19 17.47
CA LEU A 464 15.62 23.18 17.47
C LEU A 464 15.95 22.13 16.42
N VAL A 465 16.30 20.92 16.83
CA VAL A 465 16.71 19.83 15.92
C VAL A 465 15.53 18.89 15.68
N LEU A 466 14.91 19.00 14.51
CA LEU A 466 13.82 18.15 14.05
C LEU A 466 14.41 16.96 13.26
N THR A 467 14.23 15.75 13.77
CA THR A 467 14.72 14.49 13.18
C THR A 467 13.55 13.59 12.82
N GLU A 468 13.78 12.53 12.05
CA GLU A 468 12.72 11.55 11.74
C GLU A 468 12.10 10.93 13.01
N GLU A 469 12.92 10.69 14.04
CA GLU A 469 12.49 10.10 15.32
C GLU A 469 11.49 11.00 16.06
N ASN A 470 11.67 12.32 16.01
CA ASN A 470 10.84 13.27 16.75
C ASN A 470 9.84 14.04 15.86
N ALA A 471 9.83 13.82 14.54
CA ALA A 471 8.98 14.55 13.59
C ALA A 471 7.49 14.49 13.94
N SER A 472 7.01 13.34 14.39
CA SER A 472 5.60 13.14 14.79
C SER A 472 5.21 13.90 16.07
N ALA A 473 6.15 14.10 17.00
CA ALA A 473 5.95 14.87 18.22
C ALA A 473 6.19 16.38 18.01
N GLY A 474 7.06 16.72 17.05
CA GLY A 474 7.58 18.07 16.85
C GLY A 474 8.60 18.48 17.90
N VAL A 475 9.13 19.69 17.74
CA VAL A 475 10.09 20.32 18.66
C VAL A 475 9.60 21.70 19.08
N SER A 476 9.92 22.10 20.31
CA SER A 476 9.46 23.39 20.84
C SER A 476 10.50 24.09 21.73
N VAL A 477 10.43 25.42 21.79
CA VAL A 477 11.23 26.27 22.66
C VAL A 477 10.35 27.34 23.33
N THR A 478 10.71 27.76 24.54
CA THR A 478 10.05 28.87 25.24
C THR A 478 10.87 30.16 25.10
N ALA A 479 10.21 31.25 24.70
CA ALA A 479 10.78 32.59 24.58
C ALA A 479 10.14 33.53 25.61
N ALA A 480 10.90 33.99 26.60
CA ALA A 480 10.40 34.82 27.69
C ALA A 480 10.76 36.32 27.50
N ASN A 481 9.81 37.24 27.68
CA ASN A 481 10.07 38.69 27.69
C ASN A 481 9.78 39.28 29.07
N THR A 482 10.55 40.31 29.39
CA THR A 482 10.33 41.14 30.57
C THR A 482 9.36 42.26 30.22
N ARG A 483 8.43 42.55 31.13
CA ARG A 483 7.48 43.65 30.98
C ARG A 483 8.22 44.99 31.06
N THR A 484 7.94 45.89 30.12
CA THR A 484 8.48 47.26 30.15
C THR A 484 7.90 47.99 31.37
N PRO A 485 8.74 48.55 32.27
CA PRO A 485 8.24 49.31 33.42
C PRO A 485 7.46 50.54 32.97
N VAL A 486 6.24 50.72 33.51
CA VAL A 486 5.47 51.96 33.36
C VAL A 486 5.73 52.82 34.60
N PRO A 487 6.32 54.02 34.48
CA PRO A 487 6.43 54.94 35.62
C PRO A 487 5.04 55.30 36.16
N PRO A 488 4.87 55.47 37.47
CA PRO A 488 3.59 55.94 38.03
C PRO A 488 3.25 57.35 37.51
N ASP A 489 1.98 57.58 37.17
CA ASP A 489 1.50 58.89 36.65
C ASP A 489 1.32 59.96 37.75
N THR A 490 1.72 59.65 38.99
CA THR A 490 1.54 60.52 40.16
C THR A 490 2.78 60.52 41.06
N GLY A 491 3.04 61.63 41.76
CA GLY A 491 4.12 61.77 42.75
C GLY A 491 3.65 62.15 44.15
N THR A 492 4.60 62.55 45.01
CA THR A 492 4.39 62.83 46.43
C THR A 492 5.24 64.02 46.89
N VAL A 493 4.63 64.97 47.62
CA VAL A 493 5.34 66.03 48.37
C VAL A 493 5.45 65.61 49.84
N LYS A 494 6.68 65.40 50.33
CA LYS A 494 6.98 65.09 51.74
C LYS A 494 7.53 66.32 52.44
N LEU A 495 6.93 66.69 53.56
CA LEU A 495 7.36 67.79 54.40
C LEU A 495 8.18 67.29 55.60
N LEU A 496 9.29 67.99 55.88
CA LEU A 496 10.01 67.94 57.15
C LEU A 496 10.04 69.32 57.79
N LYS A 497 9.49 69.41 58.99
CA LYS A 497 9.42 70.61 59.81
C LYS A 497 10.35 70.54 61.00
N THR A 498 11.13 71.60 61.22
CA THR A 498 12.03 71.72 62.37
C THR A 498 11.83 73.02 63.14
N ASP A 499 12.30 73.03 64.38
CA ASP A 499 12.58 74.25 65.15
C ASP A 499 13.81 74.94 64.52
N ALA A 500 13.71 76.25 64.27
CA ALA A 500 14.72 77.01 63.53
C ALA A 500 16.07 77.12 64.26
N ASP A 501 16.05 77.14 65.59
CA ASP A 501 17.24 77.39 66.42
C ASP A 501 17.97 76.08 66.78
N SER A 502 17.20 75.08 67.19
CA SER A 502 17.72 73.78 67.66
C SER A 502 17.83 72.74 66.55
N GLY A 503 17.19 72.95 65.40
CA GLY A 503 17.11 71.98 64.30
C GLY A 503 16.32 70.71 64.64
N ARG A 504 15.70 70.63 65.82
CA ARG A 504 14.93 69.45 66.25
C ARG A 504 13.61 69.35 65.47
N PRO A 505 13.08 68.14 65.25
CA PRO A 505 11.79 67.97 64.59
C PRO A 505 10.64 68.69 65.31
N LEU A 506 9.74 69.31 64.56
CA LEU A 506 8.65 70.12 65.09
C LEU A 506 7.28 69.47 64.81
N PRO A 507 6.66 68.80 65.80
CA PRO A 507 5.29 68.29 65.69
C PRO A 507 4.24 69.40 65.83
N GLY A 508 3.08 69.22 65.21
CA GLY A 508 1.89 70.07 65.40
C GLY A 508 1.77 71.27 64.44
N ALA A 509 2.69 71.44 63.50
CA ALA A 509 2.55 72.46 62.46
C ALA A 509 1.61 71.96 61.34
N THR A 510 0.67 72.77 60.89
CA THR A 510 -0.37 72.38 59.92
C THR A 510 -0.17 73.09 58.59
N PHE A 511 -0.26 72.33 57.50
CA PHE A 511 -0.01 72.78 56.13
C PHE A 511 -1.18 72.48 55.21
N GLU A 512 -1.40 73.34 54.24
CA GLU A 512 -2.20 73.08 53.06
C GLU A 512 -1.29 72.94 51.84
N LEU A 513 -1.63 72.05 50.92
CA LEU A 513 -1.02 71.97 49.61
C LEU A 513 -1.95 72.63 48.58
N TRP A 514 -1.37 73.41 47.70
CA TRP A 514 -2.07 74.09 46.61
C TRP A 514 -1.33 73.83 45.30
N GLU A 515 -2.08 73.55 44.25
CA GLU A 515 -1.58 73.38 42.89
C GLU A 515 -1.68 74.70 42.14
N GLU A 516 -0.60 75.08 41.45
CA GLU A 516 -0.58 76.24 40.56
C GLU A 516 -1.45 75.97 39.34
N THR A 517 -2.60 76.64 39.26
CA THR A 517 -3.59 76.41 38.20
C THR A 517 -3.96 77.66 37.42
N ASN A 518 -3.53 78.85 37.87
CA ASN A 518 -3.89 80.13 37.24
C ASN A 518 -2.75 80.74 36.39
N GLY A 519 -1.54 80.16 36.45
CA GLY A 519 -0.38 80.54 35.64
C GLY A 519 0.31 81.83 36.11
N ARG A 520 0.08 82.28 37.34
CA ARG A 520 0.74 83.45 37.94
C ARG A 520 1.78 83.00 38.94
N GLU A 521 2.86 83.76 39.06
CA GLU A 521 3.92 83.40 40.01
C GLU A 521 3.45 83.60 41.46
N GLY A 522 3.50 82.52 42.24
CA GLY A 522 3.23 82.50 43.68
C GLY A 522 1.76 82.24 44.04
N LEU A 523 1.55 81.64 45.20
CA LEU A 523 0.23 81.14 45.64
C LEU A 523 -0.84 82.24 45.73
N GLN A 524 -1.94 82.05 45.01
CA GLN A 524 -3.17 82.86 45.05
C GLN A 524 -4.31 82.09 45.75
N THR A 525 -4.54 82.35 47.05
CA THR A 525 -5.61 81.65 47.81
C THR A 525 -7.00 82.29 47.69
N GLY A 526 -7.15 83.37 46.93
CA GLY A 526 -8.41 84.09 46.72
C GLY A 526 -8.38 85.04 45.53
N GLY A 527 -9.52 85.66 45.20
CA GLY A 527 -9.66 86.50 44.00
C GLY A 527 -10.57 85.85 42.95
N SER A 528 -10.57 86.39 41.73
CA SER A 528 -11.40 85.87 40.63
C SER A 528 -10.86 84.58 39.99
N ASP A 529 -9.62 84.21 40.29
CA ASP A 529 -8.90 83.09 39.69
C ASP A 529 -7.81 82.56 40.66
N PRO A 530 -8.21 81.91 41.77
CA PRO A 530 -7.29 81.36 42.76
C PRO A 530 -6.70 80.01 42.31
N ASP A 531 -5.58 79.63 42.91
CA ASP A 531 -5.01 78.28 42.79
C ASP A 531 -5.91 77.21 43.42
N THR A 532 -5.65 75.95 43.08
CA THR A 532 -6.48 74.82 43.54
C THR A 532 -5.90 74.21 44.80
N ARG A 533 -6.66 74.18 45.90
CA ARG A 533 -6.25 73.45 47.12
C ARG A 533 -6.34 71.95 46.89
N VAL A 534 -5.25 71.22 47.13
CA VAL A 534 -5.13 69.78 46.93
C VAL A 534 -5.18 69.04 48.26
N GLY A 535 -6.09 68.07 48.36
CA GLY A 535 -6.23 67.21 49.54
C GLY A 535 -6.69 67.93 50.81
N THR A 536 -6.53 67.25 51.95
CA THR A 536 -6.80 67.80 53.28
C THR A 536 -5.53 68.40 53.88
N SER A 537 -5.69 69.29 54.87
CA SER A 537 -4.52 69.82 55.58
C SER A 537 -3.75 68.71 56.27
N CYS A 538 -2.43 68.87 56.33
CA CYS A 538 -1.50 67.89 56.87
C CYS A 538 -0.79 68.48 58.08
N THR A 539 -0.86 67.79 59.22
CA THR A 539 -0.19 68.20 60.47
C THR A 539 1.05 67.37 60.72
N THR A 540 2.17 68.02 61.06
CA THR A 540 3.44 67.34 61.28
C THR A 540 3.39 66.45 62.53
N ASN A 541 3.85 65.21 62.40
CA ASN A 541 3.89 64.24 63.49
C ASN A 541 5.11 64.44 64.42
N GLY A 542 5.30 63.55 65.41
CA GLY A 542 6.42 63.59 66.37
C GLY A 542 7.83 63.63 65.76
N ALA A 543 7.98 63.20 64.50
CA ALA A 543 9.23 63.29 63.75
C ALA A 543 9.31 64.54 62.85
N GLY A 544 8.41 65.50 63.03
CA GLY A 544 8.29 66.71 62.21
C GLY A 544 7.84 66.42 60.79
N ARG A 545 7.23 65.27 60.50
CA ARG A 545 6.93 64.83 59.13
C ARG A 545 5.45 64.82 58.83
N CYS A 546 5.16 65.08 57.56
CA CYS A 546 3.82 65.13 56.97
C CYS A 546 3.97 64.92 55.44
N SER A 547 2.97 64.41 54.74
CA SER A 547 3.07 64.15 53.29
C SER A 547 1.74 64.25 52.55
N PHE A 548 1.81 64.64 51.28
CA PHE A 548 0.72 64.62 50.31
C PHE A 548 1.13 63.67 49.17
N GLY A 549 0.38 62.59 48.97
CA GLY A 549 0.62 61.59 47.92
C GLY A 549 -0.41 61.67 46.80
N ASP A 550 -0.24 60.81 45.78
CA ASP A 550 -1.13 60.71 44.62
C ASP A 550 -1.33 62.05 43.90
N LEU A 551 -0.26 62.84 43.80
CA LEU A 551 -0.28 64.15 43.16
C LEU A 551 -0.03 64.00 41.67
N ASP A 552 -0.85 64.63 40.84
CA ASP A 552 -0.60 64.71 39.41
C ASP A 552 0.74 65.43 39.13
N HIS A 553 1.26 65.30 37.91
CA HIS A 553 2.42 66.09 37.50
C HIS A 553 2.05 67.57 37.44
N GLY A 554 2.73 68.40 38.23
CA GLY A 554 2.32 69.77 38.44
C GLY A 554 3.29 70.55 39.32
N THR A 555 2.98 71.84 39.47
CA THR A 555 3.70 72.74 40.37
C THR A 555 2.85 73.03 41.59
N TYR A 556 3.43 72.89 42.78
CA TYR A 556 2.72 72.98 44.04
C TYR A 556 3.34 74.00 45.00
N TYR A 557 2.50 74.56 45.87
CA TYR A 557 2.89 75.43 46.98
C TYR A 557 2.38 74.86 48.31
N LEU A 558 3.23 74.93 49.33
CA LEU A 558 2.84 74.64 50.71
C LEU A 558 2.51 75.95 51.42
N ARG A 559 1.36 75.99 52.09
CA ARG A 559 0.98 77.11 52.96
C ARG A 559 0.87 76.63 54.40
N GLU A 560 1.71 77.15 55.28
CA GLU A 560 1.60 76.91 56.72
C GLU A 560 0.39 77.67 57.27
N THR A 561 -0.59 76.96 57.80
CA THR A 561 -1.84 77.56 58.31
C THR A 561 -1.94 77.52 59.83
N GLY A 562 -1.06 76.78 60.49
CA GLY A 562 -1.00 76.74 61.95
C GLY A 562 0.35 76.29 62.45
N VAL A 563 0.76 76.86 63.59
CA VAL A 563 1.98 76.51 64.32
C VAL A 563 1.64 75.98 65.70
N PRO A 564 2.47 75.09 66.29
CA PRO A 564 2.28 74.64 67.66
C PRO A 564 2.55 75.77 68.67
N ASP A 565 2.01 75.62 69.88
CA ASP A 565 2.17 76.59 70.98
C ASP A 565 3.65 76.95 71.22
N GLY A 566 3.92 78.25 71.35
CA GLY A 566 5.27 78.80 71.57
C GLY A 566 6.09 79.06 70.30
N TYR A 567 5.53 78.83 69.11
CA TYR A 567 6.15 79.19 67.83
C TYR A 567 5.38 80.32 67.13
N VAL A 568 6.09 81.03 66.26
CA VAL A 568 5.52 82.12 65.45
C VAL A 568 5.24 81.59 64.05
N LEU A 569 4.02 81.84 63.54
CA LEU A 569 3.71 81.62 62.13
C LEU A 569 4.57 82.58 61.28
N PRO A 570 5.32 82.10 60.29
CA PRO A 570 6.14 82.96 59.44
C PRO A 570 5.33 84.11 58.82
N GLY A 571 5.97 85.29 58.70
CA GLY A 571 5.34 86.46 58.06
C GLY A 571 4.95 86.20 56.60
N ASP A 572 5.70 85.34 55.93
CA ASP A 572 5.31 84.70 54.67
C ASP A 572 5.15 83.18 54.91
N PRO A 573 3.90 82.68 55.04
CA PRO A 573 3.64 81.27 55.34
C PRO A 573 3.69 80.37 54.10
N VAL A 574 4.02 80.90 52.91
CA VAL A 574 4.03 80.14 51.66
C VAL A 574 5.45 79.69 51.33
N SER A 575 5.59 78.45 50.88
CA SER A 575 6.84 77.90 50.37
C SER A 575 6.62 77.12 49.08
N GLY A 576 7.58 77.19 48.16
CA GLY A 576 7.51 76.61 46.82
C GLY A 576 8.11 77.57 45.78
N PRO A 577 7.96 77.26 44.48
CA PRO A 577 7.25 76.12 43.92
C PRO A 577 7.95 74.76 44.15
N TYR A 578 7.15 73.70 44.27
CA TYR A 578 7.57 72.29 44.30
C TYR A 578 7.06 71.59 43.05
N VAL A 579 7.96 71.11 42.18
CA VAL A 579 7.59 70.48 40.91
C VAL A 579 7.54 68.96 41.08
N VAL A 580 6.39 68.36 40.79
CA VAL A 580 6.20 66.91 40.71
C VAL A 580 6.16 66.53 39.23
N SER A 581 7.05 65.65 38.81
CA SER A 581 7.21 65.20 37.42
C SER A 581 7.76 63.77 37.39
N GLY A 582 7.76 63.13 36.22
CA GLY A 582 8.25 61.74 36.08
C GLY A 582 9.73 61.55 36.43
N ASP A 583 10.54 62.61 36.48
CA ASP A 583 11.93 62.59 36.97
C ASP A 583 12.08 63.02 38.45
N GLN A 584 11.00 63.53 39.06
CA GLN A 584 10.96 64.01 40.45
C GLN A 584 9.67 63.54 41.17
N GLU A 585 9.44 62.24 41.20
CA GLU A 585 8.24 61.63 41.81
C GLU A 585 8.13 61.85 43.33
N VAL A 586 9.23 62.11 44.04
CA VAL A 586 9.24 62.40 45.48
C VAL A 586 9.97 63.71 45.76
N VAL A 587 9.20 64.76 46.08
CA VAL A 587 9.73 66.09 46.42
C VAL A 587 9.78 66.25 47.94
N ILE A 588 10.91 66.73 48.48
CA ILE A 588 11.08 66.94 49.93
C ILE A 588 11.15 68.44 50.25
N ALA A 589 10.11 68.95 50.91
CA ALA A 589 10.07 70.29 51.48
C ALA A 589 10.69 70.30 52.89
N ARG A 590 11.59 71.25 53.17
CA ARG A 590 12.21 71.41 54.49
C ARG A 590 11.94 72.82 55.00
N LEU A 591 11.16 72.94 56.06
CA LEU A 591 10.69 74.22 56.60
C LEU A 591 11.00 74.33 58.09
N ALA A 592 11.18 75.55 58.61
CA ALA A 592 11.55 75.78 60.02
C ALA A 592 10.74 76.94 60.62
N ASN A 593 10.39 76.88 61.91
CA ASN A 593 9.74 77.99 62.64
C ASN A 593 10.62 78.41 63.81
N SER A 594 10.67 79.72 64.04
CA SER A 594 11.27 80.33 65.22
C SER A 594 10.27 80.34 66.38
N ARG A 595 10.80 80.36 67.60
CA ARG A 595 10.01 80.51 68.83
C ARG A 595 9.50 81.95 68.99
N ASP A 596 8.40 82.14 69.71
CA ASP A 596 7.92 83.47 70.09
C ASP A 596 8.80 84.01 71.22
N ASP A 597 9.88 84.71 70.86
CA ASP A 597 10.81 85.35 71.79
C ASP A 597 10.19 86.64 72.37
N LYS A 598 9.13 86.50 73.17
CA LYS A 598 8.79 87.52 74.16
C LYS A 598 9.42 87.11 75.48
N PRO A 599 10.37 87.90 76.03
CA PRO A 599 10.86 87.63 77.37
C PRO A 599 9.69 87.78 78.35
N CYS A 600 9.50 86.78 79.20
CA CYS A 600 8.72 86.94 80.41
C CYS A 600 9.35 88.10 81.19
N GLU A 601 8.65 89.22 81.36
CA GLU A 601 9.13 90.29 82.25
C GLU A 601 9.24 89.72 83.67
N ASP A 602 10.48 89.56 84.10
CA ASP A 602 10.88 89.27 85.47
C ASP A 602 10.68 90.54 86.30
N THR A 603 9.74 90.51 87.26
CA THR A 603 9.73 91.45 88.39
C THR A 603 10.08 90.68 89.65
N ASP A 604 11.39 90.57 89.88
CA ASP A 604 12.13 90.82 91.12
C ASP A 604 11.29 90.90 92.42
N TYR A 605 11.50 89.94 93.34
CA TYR A 605 11.92 90.21 94.73
C TYR A 605 12.07 88.90 95.53
N GLY A 606 13.28 88.63 96.03
CA GLY A 606 13.47 88.24 97.45
C GLY A 606 13.89 86.80 97.81
N TYR A 607 15.20 86.55 97.78
CA TYR A 607 16.04 85.71 98.68
C TYR A 607 15.48 84.49 99.46
N GLY A 608 16.15 83.35 99.27
CA GLY A 608 16.23 82.26 100.27
C GLY A 608 17.06 81.05 99.82
N TYR A 609 18.26 80.89 100.37
CA TYR A 609 19.18 79.76 100.15
C TYR A 609 18.59 78.40 100.60
N GLY A 610 18.92 77.31 99.88
CA GLY A 610 19.02 75.96 100.49
C GLY A 610 18.62 74.76 99.62
N HIS A 611 19.64 74.12 99.04
CA HIS A 611 19.79 72.69 98.65
C HIS A 611 18.60 71.70 98.63
N GLY A 612 18.56 70.90 97.55
CA GLY A 612 18.09 69.50 97.57
C GLY A 612 17.22 69.14 96.36
N GLY A 613 17.71 68.26 95.48
CA GLY A 613 17.06 67.92 94.22
C GLY A 613 15.85 66.96 94.33
N GLY A 614 15.11 66.86 93.22
CA GLY A 614 14.05 65.88 92.98
C GLY A 614 12.77 66.51 92.41
N ASP A 615 12.60 66.28 91.11
CA ASP A 615 11.35 66.03 90.37
C ASP A 615 10.18 67.05 90.33
N ASP A 616 9.60 67.10 89.13
CA ASP A 616 8.27 67.54 88.73
C ASP A 616 7.89 69.03 88.83
N ALA A 617 7.76 69.67 87.66
CA ALA A 617 6.57 70.41 87.22
C ALA A 617 6.93 71.40 86.09
N TYR A 618 6.58 71.08 84.85
CA TYR A 618 6.28 72.14 83.89
C TYR A 618 4.84 72.56 84.10
N GLY A 619 4.71 73.68 84.82
CA GLY A 619 3.45 74.31 85.15
C GLY A 619 2.72 74.83 83.92
N SER A 620 1.40 74.64 83.94
CA SER A 620 0.43 75.32 83.09
C SER A 620 0.53 76.84 83.25
N CYS A 621 0.64 77.56 82.13
CA CYS A 621 0.29 78.98 82.08
C CYS A 621 -1.25 79.14 81.97
N PRO A 622 -1.90 80.01 82.76
CA PRO A 622 -3.35 80.16 82.78
C PRO A 622 -3.84 80.96 81.55
N GLY A 623 -5.04 80.57 81.10
CA GLY A 623 -5.61 80.94 79.81
C GLY A 623 -5.86 82.42 79.58
N ARG A 624 -5.79 82.80 78.31
CA ARG A 624 -6.53 83.95 77.76
C ARG A 624 -7.69 83.44 76.91
N LYS A 625 -8.88 83.86 77.33
CA LYS A 625 -10.15 83.73 76.62
C LYS A 625 -10.18 84.62 75.36
N GLY A 626 -10.74 84.11 74.28
CA GLY A 626 -11.24 84.86 73.12
C GLY A 626 -11.99 83.88 72.21
N HIS A 627 -13.29 83.71 72.41
CA HIS A 627 -14.40 84.35 71.68
C HIS A 627 -14.76 83.67 70.35
N ALA A 628 -15.82 82.87 70.47
CA ALA A 628 -16.88 82.51 69.53
C ALA A 628 -16.89 83.15 68.13
N GLY A 629 -17.03 82.27 67.13
CA GLY A 629 -17.64 82.55 65.84
C GLY A 629 -17.98 81.21 65.16
N ALA A 630 -19.25 80.84 65.16
CA ALA A 630 -19.79 79.71 64.41
C ALA A 630 -20.44 80.22 63.12
N ALA A 631 -19.99 79.69 61.98
CA ALA A 631 -20.75 79.38 60.77
C ALA A 631 -19.86 78.53 59.86
#